data_AF-B2A216-F1
#
_entry.id   AF-B2A216-F1
#
_cell.length_a   1.000
_cell.length_b   1.000
_cell.length_c   1.000
_cell.angle_alpha   90.00
_cell.angle_beta   90.00
_cell.angle_gamma   90.00
#
_symmetry.space_group_name_H-M   'P 1'
#
loop_
_entity.id
_entity.type
_entity.pdbx_description
1 polymer ?
#
loop_
_entity_poly.entity_id
_entity_poly.type
_entity_poly.pdbx_seq_one_letter_code
_entity_poly.pdbx_strand_id
1 'polypeptide(L)'
;MMKNGAIVSYIISIIFIGIGFHKIFIYENPDSVLENAVNAYVGGDAYNFIINANYATGYFTLAIFFAVLGMSFMMAYIFLEYNQREDIKSIRSKGLENNEDIKESNSVDE
;
A
#
# COMPACT_ATOMS: atom_id res chain seq x y z
N MET A 1 -11.68 -7.67 -1.50
CA MET A 1 -11.19 -7.29 -0.16
C MET A 1 -9.71 -6.93 -0.17
N MET A 2 -8.82 -7.78 -0.70
CA MET A 2 -7.36 -7.52 -0.73
C MET A 2 -6.93 -6.25 -1.49
N LYS A 3 -7.55 -5.96 -2.64
CA LYS A 3 -7.33 -4.69 -3.38
C LYS A 3 -7.59 -3.44 -2.52
N ASN A 4 -8.70 -3.44 -1.79
CA ASN A 4 -9.06 -2.32 -0.91
C ASN A 4 -8.08 -2.23 0.27
N GLY A 5 -7.63 -3.38 0.80
CA GLY A 5 -6.59 -3.43 1.81
C GLY A 5 -5.30 -2.76 1.35
N ALA A 6 -4.83 -3.05 0.12
CA ALA A 6 -3.65 -2.40 -0.44
C ALA A 6 -3.78 -0.87 -0.52
N ILE A 7 -4.92 -0.38 -1.00
CA ILE A 7 -5.19 1.06 -1.12
C ILE A 7 -5.15 1.74 0.26
N VAL A 8 -5.84 1.16 1.26
CA VAL A 8 -5.84 1.71 2.63
C VAL A 8 -4.44 1.75 3.21
N SER A 9 -3.63 0.70 3.04
CA SER A 9 -2.26 0.67 3.51
C SER A 9 -1.38 1.75 2.88
N TYR A 10 -1.51 2.00 1.57
CA TYR A 10 -0.76 3.07 0.91
C TYR A 10 -1.20 4.47 1.37
N ILE A 11 -2.50 4.69 1.60
CA ILE A 11 -2.98 5.97 2.14
C ILE A 11 -2.37 6.22 3.54
N ILE A 12 -2.37 5.20 4.41
CA ILE A 12 -1.78 5.30 5.75
C ILE A 12 -0.27 5.57 5.65
N SER A 13 0.43 4.91 4.73
CA SER A 13 1.86 5.16 4.48
C SER A 13 2.13 6.63 4.11
N ILE A 14 1.35 7.21 3.18
CA ILE A 14 1.48 8.61 2.77
C ILE A 14 1.23 9.56 3.93
N ILE A 15 0.24 9.28 4.78
CA ILE A 15 -0.04 10.08 5.98
C ILE A 15 1.20 10.11 6.89
N PHE A 16 1.81 8.95 7.15
CA PHE A 16 3.01 8.89 8.00
C PHE A 16 4.23 9.57 7.38
N ILE A 17 4.39 9.50 6.05
CA ILE A 17 5.42 10.28 5.34
C ILE A 17 5.20 11.78 5.59
N GLY A 18 3.96 12.26 5.44
CA GLY A 18 3.60 13.65 5.68
C GLY A 18 3.91 14.10 7.11
N ILE A 19 3.54 13.29 8.11
CA ILE A 19 3.82 13.58 9.52
C ILE A 19 5.33 13.56 9.80
N GLY A 20 6.08 12.62 9.23
CA GLY A 20 7.54 12.54 9.36
C GLY A 20 8.23 13.80 8.82
N PHE A 21 7.84 14.25 7.64
CA PHE A 21 8.34 15.51 7.08
C PHE A 21 7.91 16.73 7.91
N HIS A 22 6.67 16.76 8.40
CA HIS A 22 6.22 17.84 9.29
C HIS A 22 7.13 17.94 10.53
N LYS A 23 7.53 16.81 11.13
CA LYS A 23 8.44 16.83 12.29
C LYS A 23 9.84 17.34 11.98
N ILE A 24 10.33 17.16 10.75
CA ILE A 24 11.64 17.67 10.33
C ILE A 24 11.57 19.15 9.96
N PHE A 25 10.53 19.59 9.25
CA PHE A 25 10.46 20.95 8.68
C PHE A 25 9.79 21.99 9.56
N ILE A 26 8.91 21.56 10.48
CA ILE A 26 8.18 22.45 11.38
C ILE A 26 8.72 22.21 12.78
N TYR A 27 9.60 23.12 13.19
CA TYR A 27 10.15 23.20 14.53
C TYR A 27 9.35 24.22 15.34
N GLU A 28 8.84 23.80 16.49
CA GLU A 28 8.20 24.67 17.48
C GLU A 28 9.05 24.64 18.75
N ASN A 29 9.52 25.81 19.20
CA ASN A 29 10.28 25.93 20.45
C ASN A 29 9.31 26.32 21.58
N PRO A 30 8.99 25.40 22.52
CA PRO A 30 8.05 25.68 23.60
C PRO A 30 8.56 26.73 24.61
N ASP A 31 9.88 26.95 24.67
CA ASP A 31 10.52 27.89 25.60
C ASP A 31 10.87 29.24 24.94
N SER A 32 10.43 29.46 23.70
CA SER A 32 10.70 30.72 23.01
C SER A 32 9.80 31.84 23.54
N VAL A 33 10.43 32.90 24.06
CA VAL A 33 9.75 34.15 24.48
C VAL A 33 9.16 34.90 23.26
N LEU A 34 9.62 34.57 22.05
CA LEU A 34 9.00 34.99 20.80
C LEU A 34 7.99 33.92 20.36
N GLU A 35 6.71 34.28 20.40
CA GLU A 35 5.50 33.46 20.13
C GLU A 35 5.49 32.68 18.79
N ASN A 36 6.49 32.82 17.91
CA ASN A 36 6.51 32.25 16.56
C ASN A 36 7.93 31.90 16.04
N ALA A 37 8.84 31.43 16.88
CA ALA A 37 10.19 31.06 16.45
C ALA A 37 10.25 29.72 15.69
N VAL A 38 9.57 29.62 14.53
CA VAL A 38 9.70 28.48 13.62
C VAL A 38 11.03 28.59 12.88
N ASN A 39 11.89 27.57 13.03
CA ASN A 39 13.20 27.48 12.37
C ASN A 39 14.13 28.70 12.59
N ALA A 40 14.12 29.33 13.78
CA ALA A 40 15.01 30.46 14.08
C ALA A 40 16.50 30.07 13.98
N TYR A 41 17.22 30.76 13.08
CA TYR A 41 18.52 30.38 12.51
C TYR A 41 19.75 30.65 13.41
N VAL A 42 19.60 30.62 14.73
CA VAL A 42 20.74 30.58 15.66
C VAL A 42 20.43 29.56 16.73
N GLY A 43 20.88 28.32 16.50
CA GLY A 43 20.98 27.29 17.53
C GLY A 43 19.66 26.95 18.24
N GLY A 44 18.57 26.74 17.49
CA GLY A 44 17.43 25.99 18.03
C GLY A 44 17.96 24.72 18.68
N ASP A 45 17.68 24.54 19.97
CA ASP A 45 18.37 23.59 20.83
C ASP A 45 18.53 22.21 20.16
N ALA A 46 19.78 21.78 19.96
CA ALA A 46 20.11 20.54 19.29
C ALA A 46 19.37 19.34 19.89
N TYR A 47 19.05 19.40 21.19
CA TYR A 47 18.26 18.38 21.88
C TYR A 47 16.87 18.19 21.23
N ASN A 48 16.16 19.27 20.95
CA ASN A 48 14.82 19.21 20.36
C ASN A 48 14.85 18.76 18.89
N PHE A 49 15.91 19.09 18.14
CA PHE A 49 16.11 18.56 16.79
C PHE A 49 16.35 17.05 16.79
N ILE A 50 17.15 16.54 17.72
CA ILE A 50 17.37 15.10 17.87
C ILE A 50 16.04 14.38 18.18
N ILE A 51 15.22 14.96 19.06
CA ILE A 51 13.90 14.41 19.39
C ILE A 51 12.98 14.39 18.16
N ASN A 52 12.88 15.51 17.44
CA ASN A 52 12.07 15.59 16.22
C ASN A 52 12.54 14.64 15.13
N ALA A 53 13.86 14.47 14.96
CA ALA A 53 14.44 13.50 14.05
C ALA A 53 14.09 12.06 14.45
N ASN A 54 14.05 11.75 15.75
CA ASN A 54 13.68 10.43 16.23
C ASN A 54 12.18 10.15 16.03
N TYR A 55 11.31 11.13 16.26
CA TYR A 55 9.89 11.04 15.90
C TYR A 55 9.70 10.82 14.39
N ALA A 56 10.39 11.62 13.57
CA ALA A 56 10.32 11.48 12.11
C ALA A 56 10.78 10.10 11.64
N THR A 57 11.86 9.57 12.23
CA THR A 57 12.35 8.21 11.96
C THR A 57 11.29 7.15 12.31
N GLY A 58 10.60 7.30 13.45
CA GLY A 58 9.49 6.42 13.82
C GLY A 58 8.34 6.46 12.81
N TYR A 59 7.94 7.66 12.38
CA TYR A 59 6.90 7.81 11.36
C TYR A 59 7.32 7.26 10.00
N PHE A 60 8.55 7.47 9.55
CA PHE A 60 9.04 6.85 8.31
C PHE A 60 9.14 5.33 8.40
N THR A 61 9.48 4.78 9.57
CA THR A 61 9.45 3.34 9.81
C THR A 61 8.03 2.79 9.64
N LEU A 62 7.02 3.45 10.23
CA LEU A 62 5.61 3.10 10.04
C LEU A 62 5.19 3.24 8.57
N ALA A 63 5.63 4.30 7.89
CA ALA A 63 5.35 4.49 6.47
C ALA A 63 5.88 3.33 5.61
N ILE A 64 7.12 2.90 5.84
CA ILE A 64 7.73 1.75 5.14
C ILE A 64 6.96 0.48 5.46
N PHE A 65 6.63 0.23 6.73
CA PHE A 65 5.85 -0.94 7.13
C PHE A 65 4.52 -1.01 6.37
N PHE A 66 3.75 0.08 6.33
CA PHE A 66 2.48 0.12 5.61
C PHE A 66 2.65 0.04 4.08
N ALA A 67 3.74 0.58 3.52
CA ALA A 67 4.03 0.43 2.10
C ALA A 67 4.31 -1.04 1.72
N VAL A 68 5.14 -1.74 2.51
CA VAL A 68 5.43 -3.17 2.31
C VAL A 68 4.17 -4.02 2.49
N LEU A 69 3.33 -3.68 3.47
CA LEU A 69 2.06 -4.36 3.70
C LEU A 69 1.07 -4.15 2.54
N GLY A 70 1.00 -2.92 2.00
CA GLY A 70 0.23 -2.62 0.79
C GLY A 70 0.72 -3.39 -0.45
N MET A 71 2.04 -3.51 -0.61
CA MET A 71 2.65 -4.30 -1.69
C MET A 71 2.30 -5.79 -1.55
N SER A 72 2.36 -6.33 -0.33
CA SER A 72 1.98 -7.71 -0.03
C SER A 72 0.52 -8.00 -0.39
N PHE A 73 -0.40 -7.09 -0.03
CA PHE A 73 -1.82 -7.24 -0.41
C PHE A 73 -2.05 -7.17 -1.91
N MET A 74 -1.33 -6.29 -2.63
CA MET A 74 -1.45 -6.19 -4.08
C MET A 74 -0.94 -7.46 -4.77
N MET A 75 0.20 -7.98 -4.31
CA MET A 75 0.77 -9.23 -4.84
C MET A 75 -0.18 -10.41 -4.62
N ALA A 76 -0.74 -10.55 -3.41
CA ALA A 76 -1.72 -11.58 -3.11
C ALA A 76 -2.99 -11.45 -3.96
N TYR A 77 -3.48 -10.23 -4.18
CA TYR A 77 -4.63 -9.97 -5.04
C TYR A 77 -4.37 -10.42 -6.48
N ILE A 78 -3.24 -10.04 -7.07
CA ILE A 78 -2.86 -10.43 -8.43
C ILE A 78 -2.70 -11.95 -8.54
N PHE A 79 -2.05 -12.57 -7.57
CA PHE A 79 -1.84 -14.03 -7.56
C PHE A 79 -3.17 -14.80 -7.55
N LEU A 80 -4.13 -14.39 -6.71
CA LEU A 80 -5.44 -15.02 -6.65
C LEU A 80 -6.25 -14.79 -7.93
N GLU A 81 -6.19 -13.58 -8.50
CA GLU A 81 -6.87 -13.28 -9.75
C GLU A 81 -6.28 -14.08 -10.93
N TYR A 82 -4.96 -14.28 -10.93
CA TYR A 82 -4.29 -15.14 -11.90
C TYR A 82 -4.76 -16.59 -11.81
N ASN A 83 -4.77 -17.18 -10.60
CA ASN A 83 -5.20 -18.57 -10.41
C ASN A 83 -6.66 -18.79 -10.83
N GLN A 84 -7.56 -17.88 -10.44
CA GLN A 84 -8.98 -17.98 -10.81
C GLN A 84 -9.18 -17.92 -12.33
N ARG A 85 -8.38 -17.12 -13.05
CA ARG A 85 -8.46 -17.02 -14.51
C ARG A 85 -8.02 -18.31 -15.19
N GLU A 86 -7.00 -19.00 -14.66
CA GLU A 86 -6.58 -20.30 -15.18
C GLU A 86 -7.65 -21.38 -14.97
N ASP A 87 -8.28 -21.41 -13.78
CA ASP A 87 -9.38 -22.34 -13.51
C ASP A 87 -10.56 -22.14 -14.48
N ILE A 88 -10.97 -20.89 -14.72
CA ILE A 88 -12.07 -20.55 -15.65
C ILE A 88 -11.74 -20.98 -17.09
N LYS A 89 -10.51 -20.77 -17.56
CA LYS A 89 -10.09 -21.21 -18.90
C LYS A 89 -10.20 -22.72 -19.05
N SER A 90 -9.77 -23.48 -18.05
CA SER A 90 -9.82 -24.94 -18.06
C SER A 90 -11.25 -25.49 -18.10
N ILE A 91 -12.19 -24.84 -17.40
CA ILE A 91 -13.61 -25.21 -17.43
C ILE A 91 -14.20 -24.89 -18.80
N ARG A 92 -13.86 -23.73 -19.37
CA ARG A 92 -14.36 -23.31 -20.69
C ARG A 92 -13.88 -24.23 -21.81
N SER A 93 -12.61 -24.66 -21.80
CA SER A 93 -12.09 -25.58 -22.81
C SER A 93 -12.80 -26.93 -22.75
N LYS A 94 -12.98 -27.51 -21.54
CA LYS A 94 -13.73 -28.76 -21.35
C LYS A 94 -15.20 -28.63 -21.80
N GLY A 95 -15.82 -27.49 -21.54
CA GLY A 95 -17.19 -27.23 -21.98
C GLY A 95 -17.35 -27.11 -23.50
N LEU A 96 -16.31 -26.64 -24.20
CA LEU A 96 -16.30 -26.58 -25.67
C LEU A 96 -16.13 -27.97 -26.28
N GLU A 97 -15.17 -28.75 -25.76
CA GLU A 97 -14.92 -30.15 -26.17
C GLU A 97 -16.19 -31.01 -26.06
N ASN A 98 -16.84 -31.01 -24.88
CA ASN A 98 -18.09 -31.77 -24.68
C ASN A 98 -19.22 -31.35 -25.65
N ASN A 99 -19.27 -30.07 -26.06
CA ASN A 99 -20.31 -29.61 -27.00
C ASN A 99 -20.02 -30.01 -28.46
N GLU A 100 -18.75 -30.18 -28.82
CA GLU A 100 -18.37 -30.71 -30.14
C GLU A 100 -18.69 -32.21 -30.22
N ASP A 101 -18.38 -32.98 -29.16
CA ASP A 101 -18.69 -34.40 -29.08
C ASP A 101 -20.20 -34.68 -29.22
N ILE A 102 -21.05 -33.88 -28.56
CA ILE A 102 -22.52 -34.00 -28.64
C ILE A 102 -23.03 -33.69 -30.06
N LYS A 103 -22.40 -32.75 -30.77
CA LYS A 103 -22.80 -32.43 -32.16
C LYS A 103 -22.41 -33.56 -33.10
N GLU A 104 -21.23 -34.14 -32.93
CA GLU A 104 -20.77 -35.25 -33.75
C GLU A 104 -21.67 -36.48 -33.54
N SER A 105 -22.01 -36.83 -32.30
CA SER A 105 -22.92 -37.95 -32.02
C SER A 105 -24.30 -37.79 -32.68
N ASN A 106 -24.89 -36.60 -32.59
CA ASN A 106 -26.22 -36.34 -33.18
C ASN A 106 -26.22 -36.33 -34.71
N SER A 107 -25.06 -36.14 -35.35
CA SER A 107 -24.94 -36.14 -36.82
C SER A 107 -24.77 -37.54 -37.44
N VAL A 108 -24.47 -38.56 -36.63
CA VAL A 108 -24.31 -39.96 -37.08
C VAL A 108 -25.65 -40.71 -37.09
N ASP A 109 -26.64 -40.21 -36.33
CA ASP A 109 -27.96 -40.82 -36.18
C ASP A 109 -29.02 -40.32 -37.20
N GLU A 110 -28.69 -39.36 -38.08
CA GLU A 110 -29.51 -38.87 -39.22
C GLU A 110 -29.10 -39.52 -40.55
#